data_AF-A0A7V3CUC0-F1
#
_entry.id   AF-A0A7V3CUC0-F1
#
_cell.length_a   1.000
_cell.length_b   1.000
_cell.length_c   1.000
_cell.angle_alpha   90.00
_cell.angle_beta   90.00
_cell.angle_gamma   90.00
#
_symmetry.space_group_name_H-M   'P 1'
#
loop_
_entity.id
_entity.type
_entity.pdbx_description
1 polymer ?
#
loop_
_entity_poly.entity_id
_entity_poly.type
_entity_poly.pdbx_seq_one_letter_code
_entity_poly.pdbx_strand_id
1 'polypeptide(L)'
;MSNVQLGLKENLKQFILLIVVNAFVGGMVGLERSILPQIAEAEFHLAAKTAVLSFIIVFGVVKALTNYFTGALANKLGRKNLLIIGWLFALPVPFILMLSNNWNWIIAANILLGINQGLTWSSTVVMKIDLVGEKSRGLAMGLNEF
;
A
#
# COMPACT_ATOMS: atom_id res chain seq x y z
N MET A 1 29.21 0.06 18.27
CA MET A 1 27.81 -0.20 17.86
C MET A 1 26.95 0.85 18.54
N SER A 2 26.30 1.77 17.80
CA SER A 2 25.44 2.78 18.43
C SER A 2 24.23 2.09 19.08
N ASN A 3 24.01 2.32 20.37
CA ASN A 3 22.80 1.86 21.06
C ASN A 3 21.59 2.43 20.33
N VAL A 4 20.81 1.56 19.68
CA VAL A 4 19.54 1.96 19.05
C VAL A 4 18.57 2.28 20.17
N GLN A 5 18.35 3.57 20.44
CA GLN A 5 17.36 4.03 21.41
C GLN A 5 15.99 4.03 20.76
N LEU A 6 15.09 3.22 21.30
CA LEU A 6 13.70 3.17 20.88
C LEU A 6 12.93 4.33 21.49
N GLY A 7 12.06 4.96 20.69
CA GLY A 7 11.24 6.08 21.13
C GLY A 7 10.86 7.01 20.00
N LEU A 8 9.69 7.65 20.14
CA LEU A 8 9.12 8.51 19.10
C LEU A 8 9.95 9.79 18.91
N LYS A 9 10.46 10.39 19.99
CA LYS A 9 11.26 11.62 19.89
C LYS A 9 12.62 11.34 19.27
N GLU A 10 13.18 10.19 19.63
CA GLU A 10 14.50 9.70 19.23
C GLU A 10 14.52 9.28 17.76
N ASN A 11 13.41 8.71 17.27
CA ASN A 11 13.26 8.22 15.89
C ASN A 11 12.28 9.05 15.04
N LEU A 12 12.00 10.30 15.44
CA LEU A 12 10.95 11.14 14.87
C LEU A 12 11.08 11.28 13.34
N LYS A 13 12.29 11.46 12.82
CA LYS A 13 12.54 11.59 11.38
C LYS A 13 12.11 10.35 10.59
N GLN A 14 12.45 9.16 11.09
CA GLN A 14 12.08 7.90 10.43
C GLN A 14 10.58 7.63 10.57
N PHE A 15 10.01 7.98 11.72
CA PHE A 15 8.59 7.85 11.95
C PHE A 15 7.76 8.75 11.01
N ILE A 16 8.15 10.02 10.85
CA ILE A 16 7.54 10.95 9.89
C ILE A 16 7.68 10.43 8.46
N LEU A 17 8.85 9.91 8.08
CA LEU A 17 9.03 9.30 6.77
C LEU A 17 8.04 8.16 6.52
N LEU A 18 7.86 7.27 7.50
CA LEU A 18 6.90 6.16 7.40
C LEU A 18 5.44 6.63 7.37
N ILE A 19 5.10 7.74 8.06
CA ILE A 19 3.79 8.39 7.93
C ILE A 19 3.58 8.88 6.49
N VAL A 20 4.55 9.60 5.94
CA VAL A 20 4.48 10.13 4.57
C VAL A 20 4.34 8.99 3.56
N VAL A 21 5.13 7.94 3.70
CA VAL A 21 5.01 6.74 2.85
C VAL A 21 3.62 6.14 2.94
N ASN A 22 3.05 6.01 4.15
CA ASN A 22 1.71 5.47 4.31
C ASN A 22 0.65 6.35 3.64
N ALA A 23 0.78 7.68 3.76
CA ALA A 23 -0.09 8.63 3.09
C ALA A 23 -0.05 8.48 1.56
N PHE A 24 1.14 8.30 0.97
CA PHE A 24 1.27 8.06 -0.46
C PHE A 24 0.69 6.71 -0.90
N VAL A 25 0.91 5.65 -0.12
CA VAL A 25 0.37 4.30 -0.38
C VAL A 25 -1.16 4.33 -0.33
N GLY A 26 -1.75 4.95 0.70
CA GLY A 26 -3.20 5.13 0.82
C GLY A 26 -3.77 6.06 -0.25
N GLY A 27 -3.09 7.17 -0.51
CA GLY A 27 -3.47 8.14 -1.54
C GLY A 27 -3.53 7.54 -2.93
N MET A 28 -2.57 6.68 -3.30
CA MET A 28 -2.57 6.00 -4.60
C MET A 28 -3.81 5.13 -4.80
N VAL A 29 -4.22 4.37 -3.79
CA VAL A 29 -5.43 3.53 -3.85
C VAL A 29 -6.70 4.38 -3.81
N GLY A 30 -6.69 5.46 -3.02
CA GLY A 30 -7.79 6.43 -2.98
C GLY A 30 -8.04 7.04 -4.36
N LEU A 31 -6.97 7.51 -5.01
CA LEU A 31 -7.03 8.07 -6.37
C LEU A 31 -7.56 7.05 -7.36
N GLU A 32 -7.01 5.82 -7.40
CA GLU A 32 -7.49 4.76 -8.28
C GLU A 32 -8.99 4.49 -8.06
N ARG A 33 -9.45 4.38 -6.81
CA ARG A 33 -10.86 4.15 -6.49
C ARG A 33 -11.78 5.29 -6.90
N SER A 34 -11.32 6.53 -6.86
CA SER A 34 -12.10 7.69 -7.27
C SER A 34 -12.24 7.81 -8.78
N ILE A 35 -11.17 7.47 -9.54
CA ILE A 35 -11.17 7.62 -11.00
C ILE A 35 -11.74 6.40 -11.73
N LEU A 36 -11.61 5.20 -11.16
CA LEU A 36 -11.94 3.96 -11.86
C LEU A 36 -13.41 3.82 -12.27
N PRO A 37 -14.41 4.22 -11.46
CA PRO A 37 -15.80 4.21 -11.91
C PRO A 37 -16.05 5.15 -13.09
N GLN A 38 -15.39 6.31 -13.11
CA GLN A 38 -15.53 7.30 -14.18
C GLN A 38 -14.91 6.80 -15.48
N ILE A 39 -13.71 6.20 -15.42
CA ILE A 39 -13.06 5.58 -16.58
C ILE A 39 -13.90 4.42 -17.12
N ALA A 40 -14.46 3.60 -16.23
CA ALA A 40 -15.31 2.47 -16.62
C ALA A 40 -16.54 2.90 -17.43
N GLU A 41 -17.22 3.96 -17.00
CA GLU A 41 -18.42 4.47 -17.69
C GLU A 41 -18.06 5.24 -18.97
N ALA A 42 -17.05 6.11 -18.91
CA ALA A 42 -16.70 7.02 -19.99
C ALA A 42 -15.99 6.33 -21.17
N GLU A 43 -15.07 5.41 -20.88
CA GLU A 43 -14.21 4.79 -21.91
C GLU A 43 -14.59 3.36 -22.24
N PHE A 44 -15.16 2.61 -21.30
CA PHE A 44 -15.43 1.18 -21.46
C PHE A 44 -16.92 0.81 -21.46
N HIS A 45 -17.82 1.79 -21.32
CA HIS A 45 -19.28 1.61 -21.24
C HIS A 45 -19.73 0.54 -20.23
N LEU A 46 -18.93 0.33 -19.18
CA LEU A 46 -19.20 -0.58 -18.08
C LEU A 46 -19.98 0.15 -16.99
N ALA A 47 -20.98 -0.52 -16.42
CA ALA A 47 -21.68 0.03 -15.26
C ALA A 47 -20.70 0.23 -14.09
N ALA A 48 -20.68 1.43 -13.48
CA ALA A 48 -19.80 1.74 -12.34
C ALA A 48 -19.89 0.70 -11.22
N LYS A 49 -21.08 0.14 -10.97
CA LYS A 49 -21.29 -0.91 -9.95
C LYS A 49 -20.44 -2.16 -10.24
N THR A 50 -20.38 -2.59 -11.50
CA THR A 50 -19.60 -3.77 -11.92
C THR A 50 -18.11 -3.49 -11.81
N ALA A 51 -17.67 -2.30 -12.21
CA ALA A 51 -16.29 -1.85 -12.08
C ALA A 51 -15.81 -1.83 -10.62
N VAL A 52 -16.59 -1.24 -9.73
CA VAL A 52 -16.29 -1.18 -8.29
C VAL A 52 -16.28 -2.57 -7.66
N LEU A 53 -17.22 -3.45 -8.03
CA LEU A 53 -17.23 -4.83 -7.53
C LEU A 53 -16.00 -5.61 -8.01
N SER A 54 -15.65 -5.50 -9.29
CA SER A 54 -14.46 -6.12 -9.86
C SER A 54 -13.20 -5.66 -9.14
N PHE A 55 -13.07 -4.35 -8.93
CA PHE A 55 -11.99 -3.77 -8.13
C PHE A 55 -11.92 -4.40 -6.74
N ILE A 56 -13.02 -4.36 -5.98
CA ILE A 56 -13.02 -4.78 -4.57
C ILE A 56 -12.59 -6.24 -4.45
N ILE A 57 -13.09 -7.10 -5.34
CA ILE A 57 -12.78 -8.53 -5.34
C ILE A 57 -11.31 -8.75 -5.71
N VAL A 58 -10.85 -8.22 -6.84
CA VAL A 58 -9.48 -8.45 -7.32
C VAL A 58 -8.47 -7.85 -6.35
N PHE A 59 -8.60 -6.55 -6.05
CA PHE A 59 -7.73 -5.86 -5.08
C PHE A 59 -7.74 -6.56 -3.73
N GLY A 60 -8.94 -6.90 -3.22
CA GLY A 60 -9.10 -7.52 -1.90
C GLY A 60 -8.42 -8.88 -1.80
N VAL A 61 -8.62 -9.74 -2.80
CA VAL A 61 -8.00 -11.08 -2.85
C VAL A 61 -6.48 -10.96 -2.95
N VAL A 62 -5.97 -10.13 -3.87
CA VAL A 62 -4.53 -9.97 -4.06
C VAL A 62 -3.88 -9.36 -2.81
N LYS A 63 -4.49 -8.34 -2.21
CA LYS A 63 -4.01 -7.74 -0.97
C LYS A 63 -3.99 -8.75 0.17
N ALA A 64 -5.05 -9.54 0.32
CA ALA A 64 -5.14 -10.55 1.38
C ALA A 64 -4.04 -11.61 1.25
N LEU A 65 -3.85 -12.15 0.04
CA LEU A 65 -2.79 -13.11 -0.25
C LEU A 65 -1.42 -12.51 0.01
N THR A 66 -1.17 -11.30 -0.51
CA THR A 66 0.12 -10.63 -0.33
C THR A 66 0.41 -10.40 1.15
N ASN A 67 -0.57 -9.87 1.91
CA ASN A 67 -0.44 -9.65 3.35
C ASN A 67 -0.09 -10.93 4.12
N TYR A 68 -0.71 -12.05 3.76
CA TYR A 68 -0.41 -13.35 4.39
C TYR A 68 1.07 -13.71 4.22
N PHE A 69 1.64 -13.51 3.04
CA PHE A 69 3.04 -13.80 2.77
C PHE A 69 4.02 -12.74 3.29
N THR A 70 3.58 -11.48 3.44
CA THR A 70 4.43 -10.36 3.90
C THR A 70 5.16 -10.67 5.20
N GLY A 71 4.52 -11.33 6.17
CA GLY A 71 5.16 -11.67 7.44
C GLY A 71 6.37 -12.61 7.28
N ALA A 72 6.19 -13.70 6.51
CA ALA A 72 7.27 -14.65 6.24
C ALA A 72 8.38 -14.04 5.38
N LEU A 73 8.00 -13.23 4.37
CA LEU A 73 8.95 -12.52 3.53
C LEU A 73 9.72 -11.45 4.32
N ALA A 74 9.10 -10.79 5.30
CA ALA A 74 9.74 -9.77 6.11
C ALA A 74 10.87 -10.35 6.96
N ASN A 75 10.70 -11.58 7.44
CA ASN A 75 11.73 -12.30 8.20
C ASN A 75 12.92 -12.70 7.33
N LYS A 76 12.71 -12.97 6.03
CA LYS A 76 13.78 -13.38 5.10
C LYS A 76 14.47 -12.21 4.40
N LEU A 77 13.70 -11.26 3.88
CA LEU A 77 14.17 -10.16 3.04
C LEU A 77 14.37 -8.87 3.82
N GLY A 78 13.79 -8.75 5.02
CA GLY A 78 13.78 -7.53 5.80
C GLY A 78 12.68 -6.56 5.37
N ARG A 79 12.18 -5.79 6.34
CA ARG A 79 10.99 -4.91 6.18
C ARG A 79 11.22 -3.76 5.21
N LYS A 80 12.41 -3.16 5.24
CA LYS A 80 12.80 -2.08 4.31
C LYS A 80 12.76 -2.56 2.85
N ASN A 81 13.26 -3.77 2.58
CA ASN A 81 13.28 -4.31 1.22
C ASN A 81 11.88 -4.58 0.70
N LEU A 82 10.96 -5.06 1.55
CA LEU A 82 9.56 -5.22 1.17
C LEU A 82 8.86 -3.91 0.86
N LEU A 83 9.15 -2.84 1.60
CA LEU A 83 8.65 -1.51 1.29
C LEU A 83 9.12 -1.06 -0.10
N ILE A 84 10.40 -1.24 -0.42
CA ILE A 84 10.95 -0.88 -1.74
C ILE A 84 10.33 -1.74 -2.85
N ILE A 85 10.26 -3.06 -2.66
CA ILE A 85 9.66 -3.98 -3.64
C ILE A 85 8.20 -3.62 -3.88
N GLY A 86 7.43 -3.35 -2.83
CA GLY A 86 6.05 -2.91 -2.98
C GLY A 86 5.94 -1.63 -3.81
N TRP A 87 6.82 -0.65 -3.60
CA TRP A 87 6.85 0.56 -4.44
C TRP A 87 7.23 0.28 -5.90
N LEU A 88 8.10 -0.68 -6.18
CA LEU A 88 8.38 -1.11 -7.56
C LEU A 88 7.12 -1.63 -8.26
N PHE A 89 6.20 -2.27 -7.55
CA PHE A 89 4.89 -2.67 -8.09
C PHE A 89 3.92 -1.49 -8.28
N ALA A 90 4.03 -0.41 -7.48
CA ALA A 90 3.17 0.77 -7.63
C ALA A 90 3.60 1.71 -8.77
N LEU A 91 4.91 1.82 -9.05
CA LEU A 91 5.44 2.70 -10.10
C LEU A 91 4.79 2.53 -11.49
N PRO A 92 4.57 1.31 -12.02
CA PRO A 92 3.95 1.15 -13.34
C PRO A 92 2.45 1.47 -13.37
N VAL A 93 1.77 1.54 -12.23
CA VAL A 93 0.30 1.62 -12.17
C VAL A 93 -0.25 2.88 -12.84
N PRO A 94 0.23 4.11 -12.56
CA PRO A 94 -0.26 5.30 -13.25
C PRO A 94 -0.11 5.20 -14.77
N PHE A 95 1.02 4.66 -15.24
CA PHE A 95 1.28 4.50 -16.68
C PHE A 95 0.35 3.49 -17.33
N ILE A 96 0.07 2.37 -16.64
CA ILE A 96 -0.89 1.38 -17.13
C ILE A 96 -2.29 1.99 -17.23
N LEU A 97 -2.71 2.77 -16.24
CA LEU A 97 -4.03 3.43 -16.27
C LEU A 97 -4.12 4.49 -17.37
N MET A 98 -3.07 5.32 -17.54
CA MET A 98 -3.02 6.35 -18.58
C MET A 98 -3.00 5.79 -20.02
N LEU A 99 -2.40 4.61 -20.21
CA LEU A 99 -2.27 3.96 -21.52
C LEU A 99 -3.26 2.81 -21.71
N SER A 100 -4.27 2.69 -20.83
CA SER A 100 -5.18 1.55 -20.84
C SER A 100 -6.10 1.60 -22.05
N ASN A 101 -5.97 0.63 -22.95
CA ASN A 101 -6.83 0.50 -24.14
C ASN A 101 -7.97 -0.52 -23.93
N ASN A 102 -7.96 -1.26 -22.82
CA ASN A 102 -8.97 -2.25 -22.47
C ASN A 102 -9.05 -2.45 -20.95
N TRP A 103 -10.17 -3.03 -20.50
CA TRP A 103 -10.44 -3.28 -19.08
C TRP A 103 -9.43 -4.22 -18.39
N ASN A 104 -8.81 -5.13 -19.14
CA ASN A 104 -7.84 -6.08 -18.57
C ASN A 104 -6.59 -5.38 -18.05
N TRP A 105 -6.17 -4.27 -18.67
CA TRP A 105 -5.07 -3.45 -18.16
C TRP A 105 -5.41 -2.78 -16.83
N ILE A 106 -6.67 -2.39 -16.63
CA ILE A 106 -7.15 -1.86 -15.36
C ILE A 106 -7.13 -2.94 -14.28
N ILE A 107 -7.57 -4.16 -14.60
CA ILE A 107 -7.46 -5.31 -13.68
C ILE A 107 -5.99 -5.58 -13.33
N ALA A 108 -5.08 -5.55 -14.31
CA ALA A 108 -3.65 -5.75 -14.07
C ALA A 108 -3.07 -4.66 -13.15
N ALA A 109 -3.39 -3.39 -13.39
CA ALA A 109 -3.01 -2.28 -12.52
C ALA A 109 -3.53 -2.48 -11.09
N ASN A 110 -4.76 -2.97 -10.96
CA ASN A 110 -5.40 -3.24 -9.68
C ASN A 110 -4.72 -4.38 -8.89
N ILE A 111 -4.29 -5.44 -9.59
CA ILE A 111 -3.47 -6.51 -8.99
C ILE A 111 -2.15 -5.93 -8.46
N LEU A 112 -1.46 -5.12 -9.25
CA LEU A 112 -0.20 -4.50 -8.84
C LEU A 112 -0.38 -3.61 -7.61
N LEU A 113 -1.47 -2.85 -7.53
CA LEU A 113 -1.81 -2.07 -6.34
C LEU A 113 -2.16 -2.93 -5.14
N GLY A 114 -2.85 -4.06 -5.32
CA GLY A 114 -3.08 -5.04 -4.26
C GLY A 114 -1.77 -5.57 -3.67
N ILE A 115 -0.79 -5.86 -4.52
CA ILE A 115 0.55 -6.30 -4.10
C ILE A 115 1.28 -5.16 -3.37
N ASN A 116 1.31 -3.96 -3.94
CA ASN A 116 1.92 -2.79 -3.31
C ASN A 116 1.35 -2.59 -1.90
N GLN A 117 0.03 -2.58 -1.76
CA GLN A 117 -0.65 -2.41 -0.48
C GLN A 117 -0.33 -3.52 0.50
N GLY A 118 -0.32 -4.77 0.05
CA GLY A 118 -0.02 -5.89 0.93
C GLY A 118 1.41 -5.87 1.48
N LEU A 119 2.38 -5.46 0.66
CA LEU A 119 3.78 -5.39 1.06
C LEU A 119 4.09 -4.12 1.86
N THR A 120 3.68 -2.96 1.36
CA THR A 120 4.11 -1.66 1.90
C THR A 120 3.35 -1.27 3.17
N TRP A 121 2.02 -1.41 3.20
CA TRP A 121 1.19 -1.03 4.36
C TRP A 121 1.62 -1.84 5.59
N SER A 122 1.64 -3.17 5.43
CA SER A 122 2.02 -4.10 6.50
C SER A 122 3.45 -3.85 6.98
N SER A 123 4.42 -3.64 6.08
CA SER A 123 5.80 -3.35 6.50
C SER A 123 5.91 -2.01 7.25
N THR A 124 5.19 -0.99 6.80
CA THR A 124 5.24 0.37 7.38
C THR A 124 4.64 0.41 8.79
N VAL A 125 3.52 -0.29 9.00
CA VAL A 125 2.90 -0.43 10.33
C VAL A 125 3.88 -1.02 11.32
N VAL A 126 4.47 -2.17 10.99
CA VAL A 126 5.32 -2.87 11.96
C VAL A 126 6.67 -2.16 12.12
N MET A 127 7.23 -1.54 11.08
CA MET A 127 8.42 -0.69 11.21
C MET A 127 8.18 0.50 12.16
N LYS A 128 7.00 1.13 12.13
CA LYS A 128 6.66 2.19 13.09
C LYS A 128 6.60 1.67 14.52
N ILE A 129 5.98 0.52 14.72
CA ILE A 129 5.91 -0.15 16.03
C ILE A 129 7.32 -0.46 16.56
N ASP A 130 8.21 -0.95 15.71
CA ASP A 130 9.59 -1.25 16.08
C ASP A 130 10.34 0.02 16.53
N LEU A 131 10.12 1.16 15.85
CA LEU A 131 10.81 2.42 16.15
C LEU A 131 10.37 3.07 17.46
N VAL A 132 9.07 3.02 17.78
CA VAL A 132 8.53 3.68 18.97
C VAL A 132 8.64 2.84 20.25
N GLY A 133 8.85 1.53 20.13
CA GLY A 133 8.88 0.59 21.25
C GLY A 133 7.49 0.35 21.89
N GLU A 134 7.44 -0.53 22.89
CA GLU A 134 6.18 -1.02 23.48
C GLU A 134 5.34 0.08 24.14
N LYS A 135 6.00 1.07 24.76
CA LYS A 135 5.33 2.15 25.52
C LYS A 135 4.48 3.08 24.67
N SER A 136 4.75 3.22 23.37
CA SER A 136 4.08 4.20 22.50
C SER A 136 3.40 3.57 21.28
N ARG A 137 3.18 2.25 21.28
CA ARG A 137 2.52 1.54 20.18
C ARG A 137 1.14 2.10 19.84
N GLY A 138 0.33 2.42 20.84
CA GLY A 138 -1.03 2.96 20.63
C GLY A 138 -1.03 4.28 19.86
N LEU A 139 -0.15 5.21 20.23
CA LEU A 139 -0.01 6.49 19.54
C LEU A 139 0.59 6.31 18.12
N ALA A 140 1.53 5.37 17.96
CA ALA A 140 2.07 5.04 16.64
C ALA A 140 1.04 4.44 15.69
N MET A 141 0.14 3.61 16.20
CA MET A 141 -0.98 3.04 15.44
C MET A 141 -2.04 4.10 15.12
N GLY A 142 -2.40 4.96 16.08
CA GLY A 142 -3.33 6.07 15.83
C GLY A 142 -2.83 7.04 14.75
N LEU A 143 -1.54 7.35 14.74
CA LEU A 143 -0.90 8.14 13.69
C LEU A 143 -0.61 7.34 12.40
N ASN A 144 -1.08 6.11 12.27
CA ASN A 144 -0.96 5.32 11.04
C ASN A 144 -2.29 5.20 10.29
N GLU A 145 -3.41 5.10 11.01
CA GLU A 145 -4.72 4.74 10.44
C GLU A 145 -5.57 5.95 10.00
N PHE A 146 -5.02 6.82 9.17
CA PHE A 146 -5.75 7.93 8.54
C PHE A 146 -6.01 7.71 7.05
#